data_AF-A0A1Y1IC24-F1
#
_entry.id   AF-A0A1Y1IC24-F1
#
_cell.length_a   1.000
_cell.length_b   1.000
_cell.length_c   1.000
_cell.angle_alpha   90.00
_cell.angle_beta   90.00
_cell.angle_gamma   90.00
#
_symmetry.space_group_name_H-M   'P 1'
#
loop_
_entity.id
_entity.type
_entity.pdbx_description
1 polymer ?
#
loop_
_entity_poly.entity_id
_entity_poly.type
_entity_poly.pdbx_seq_one_letter_code
_entity_poly.pdbx_strand_id
1 'polypeptide(L)'
;MEHIVEYHANKLQSERYEDLKVAVEYIEALRVEADYTSEARIRFSRLLQELLAYKRGAVIHKILQQMRRAPPNAATEIRKLRTYSTTVLVALSENQAVAQYCVREEHKTRVIARALLDSHTILMNVVPDQLRGKRYIPDHLVEDPSGEGERYKYLNLAVENVRGFVNFSRASRTFRLVLQELDGLFPALESLVAREITELASTDILRKTVKYMHRLMDTFALFEDSQQWALDKGMIRIHAAIQRLLGMEGVIEADNAAVEMFNYPDPTSVATRWYIASGEKMLLDLDEKIRESRGNRREVKRLRTEYLESVKAHLTATGPVAGAANGLFSGAPNQDPQTFAKSLTAWASGRTGAPIVCSWELCETGSVVDAGRPFSKCSSCMLAYYCRFLFLLISKEHQKLHWRSHKKHCQDTKP
;
A
#
# COMPACT_ATOMS: atom_id res chain seq x y z
N MET A 1 -7.06 -24.07 -4.71
CA MET A 1 -6.17 -23.05 -4.10
C MET A 1 -4.98 -23.66 -3.33
N GLU A 2 -5.15 -24.79 -2.64
CA GLU A 2 -4.15 -25.38 -1.72
C GLU A 2 -2.73 -25.55 -2.30
N HIS A 3 -2.58 -26.19 -3.47
CA HIS A 3 -1.26 -26.40 -4.08
C HIS A 3 -0.51 -25.09 -4.40
N ILE A 4 -1.24 -24.05 -4.80
CA ILE A 4 -0.67 -22.72 -5.07
C ILE A 4 -0.13 -22.12 -3.77
N VAL A 5 -0.94 -22.16 -2.70
CA VAL A 5 -0.53 -21.67 -1.38
C VAL A 5 0.68 -22.42 -0.85
N GLU A 6 0.70 -23.74 -0.94
CA GLU A 6 1.83 -24.56 -0.48
C GLU A 6 3.10 -24.26 -1.28
N TYR A 7 3.01 -24.20 -2.61
CA TYR A 7 4.14 -23.85 -3.48
C TYR A 7 4.72 -22.48 -3.13
N HIS A 8 3.89 -21.44 -3.09
CA HIS A 8 4.37 -20.09 -2.79
C HIS A 8 4.78 -19.91 -1.34
N ALA A 9 4.13 -20.57 -0.37
CA ALA A 9 4.58 -20.55 1.02
C ALA A 9 5.98 -21.15 1.18
N ASN A 10 6.31 -22.22 0.45
CA ASN A 10 7.65 -22.81 0.47
C ASN A 10 8.68 -21.86 -0.13
N LYS A 11 8.36 -21.22 -1.27
CA LYS A 11 9.22 -20.20 -1.89
C LYS A 11 9.46 -18.99 -0.97
N LEU A 12 8.42 -18.49 -0.34
CA LEU A 12 8.49 -17.37 0.60
C LEU A 12 9.27 -17.69 1.88
N GLN A 13 9.40 -18.97 2.23
CA GLN A 13 10.20 -19.42 3.36
C GLN A 13 11.65 -19.76 3.00
N SER A 14 12.00 -19.76 1.71
CA SER A 14 13.36 -20.05 1.22
C SER A 14 14.36 -19.00 1.69
N GLU A 15 15.64 -19.38 1.80
CA GLU A 15 16.74 -18.44 2.07
C GLU A 15 17.36 -17.87 0.78
N ARG A 16 16.88 -18.32 -0.38
CA ARG A 16 17.33 -17.88 -1.70
C ARG A 16 16.44 -16.73 -2.19
N TYR A 17 17.05 -15.64 -2.65
CA TYR A 17 16.28 -14.48 -3.10
C TYR A 17 15.54 -14.75 -4.42
N GLU A 18 16.02 -15.68 -5.25
CA GLU A 18 15.38 -16.07 -6.50
C GLU A 18 14.01 -16.72 -6.24
N ASP A 19 13.90 -17.50 -5.16
CA ASP A 19 12.62 -18.08 -4.76
C ASP A 19 11.63 -17.00 -4.29
N LEU A 20 12.11 -15.98 -3.57
CA LEU A 20 11.29 -14.83 -3.21
C LEU A 20 10.84 -14.06 -4.45
N LYS A 21 11.76 -13.83 -5.41
CA LYS A 21 11.47 -13.14 -6.67
C LYS A 21 10.33 -13.84 -7.43
N VAL A 22 10.40 -15.16 -7.61
CA VAL A 22 9.34 -15.95 -8.27
C VAL A 22 7.99 -15.80 -7.55
N ALA A 23 7.99 -15.81 -6.21
CA ALA A 23 6.76 -15.64 -5.45
C ALA A 23 6.19 -14.21 -5.58
N VAL A 24 7.05 -13.17 -5.57
CA VAL A 24 6.63 -11.77 -5.77
C VAL A 24 6.02 -11.58 -7.16
N GLU A 25 6.66 -12.09 -8.20
CA GLU A 25 6.19 -11.97 -9.58
C GLU A 25 4.80 -12.58 -9.75
N TYR A 26 4.57 -13.75 -9.15
CA TYR A 26 3.25 -14.38 -9.15
C TYR A 26 2.19 -13.55 -8.40
N ILE A 27 2.53 -13.05 -7.21
CA ILE A 27 1.61 -12.22 -6.40
C ILE A 27 1.28 -10.92 -7.15
N GLU A 28 2.25 -10.29 -7.78
CA GLU A 28 2.04 -9.07 -8.57
C GLU A 28 1.23 -9.33 -9.84
N ALA A 29 1.43 -10.45 -10.53
CA ALA A 29 0.60 -10.83 -11.67
C ALA A 29 -0.87 -10.99 -11.27
N LEU A 30 -1.15 -11.70 -10.17
CA LEU A 30 -2.51 -11.83 -9.64
C LEU A 30 -3.11 -10.51 -9.17
N ARG A 31 -2.27 -9.60 -8.66
CA ARG A 31 -2.72 -8.25 -8.29
C ARG A 31 -3.15 -7.46 -9.52
N VAL A 32 -2.38 -7.50 -10.60
CA VAL A 32 -2.74 -6.85 -11.87
C VAL A 32 -4.07 -7.42 -12.37
N GLU A 33 -4.27 -8.73 -12.33
CA GLU A 33 -5.57 -9.35 -12.66
C GLU A 33 -6.71 -8.86 -11.75
N ALA A 34 -6.44 -8.69 -10.46
CA ALA A 34 -7.40 -8.22 -9.46
C ALA A 34 -7.90 -6.79 -9.70
N ASP A 35 -7.17 -5.97 -10.45
CA ASP A 35 -7.60 -4.62 -10.81
C ASP A 35 -8.73 -4.64 -11.88
N TYR A 36 -8.94 -5.74 -12.60
CA TYR A 36 -9.92 -5.83 -13.70
C TYR A 36 -11.28 -6.41 -13.30
N THR A 37 -11.33 -7.35 -12.34
CA THR A 37 -12.58 -8.03 -11.98
C THR A 37 -12.73 -8.23 -10.47
N SER A 38 -13.98 -8.17 -9.97
CA SER A 38 -14.28 -8.45 -8.56
C SER A 38 -13.92 -9.88 -8.16
N GLU A 39 -14.07 -10.85 -9.08
CA GLU A 39 -13.70 -12.25 -8.84
C GLU A 39 -12.18 -12.41 -8.67
N ALA A 40 -11.37 -11.83 -9.56
CA ALA A 40 -9.92 -11.85 -9.44
C ALA A 40 -9.47 -11.18 -8.14
N ARG A 41 -10.13 -10.08 -7.74
CA ARG A 41 -9.88 -9.41 -6.46
C ARG A 41 -10.18 -10.28 -5.23
N ILE A 42 -11.27 -11.04 -5.26
CA ILE A 42 -11.59 -12.02 -4.21
C ILE A 42 -10.54 -13.14 -4.18
N ARG A 43 -10.15 -13.66 -5.34
CA ARG A 43 -9.14 -14.71 -5.48
C ARG A 43 -7.79 -14.27 -4.93
N PHE A 44 -7.33 -13.08 -5.30
CA PHE A 44 -6.12 -12.46 -4.79
C PHE A 44 -6.17 -12.29 -3.26
N SER A 45 -7.27 -11.71 -2.75
CA SER A 45 -7.48 -11.54 -1.31
C SER A 45 -7.40 -12.85 -0.54
N ARG A 46 -8.02 -13.91 -1.09
CA ARG A 46 -8.02 -15.25 -0.50
C ARG A 46 -6.61 -15.84 -0.46
N LEU A 47 -5.84 -15.73 -1.54
CA LEU A 47 -4.44 -16.16 -1.56
C LEU A 47 -3.63 -15.49 -0.45
N LEU A 48 -3.73 -14.17 -0.30
CA LEU A 48 -3.00 -13.43 0.74
C LEU A 48 -3.38 -13.89 2.16
N GLN A 49 -4.67 -14.12 2.43
CA GLN A 49 -5.15 -14.62 3.71
C GLN A 49 -4.73 -16.06 3.98
N GLU A 50 -4.69 -16.91 2.95
CA GLU A 50 -4.24 -18.30 3.08
C GLU A 50 -2.72 -18.39 3.32
N LEU A 51 -1.92 -17.56 2.63
CA LEU A 51 -0.48 -17.42 2.90
C LEU A 51 -0.21 -16.92 4.33
N LEU A 52 -1.04 -16.00 4.84
CA LEU A 52 -0.99 -15.59 6.25
C LEU A 52 -1.33 -16.76 7.19
N ALA A 53 -2.39 -17.51 6.91
CA ALA A 53 -2.83 -18.61 7.76
C ALA A 53 -1.90 -19.83 7.69
N TYR A 54 -1.07 -19.95 6.65
CA TYR A 54 -0.16 -21.07 6.42
C TYR A 54 0.72 -21.33 7.64
N LYS A 55 0.61 -22.56 8.19
CA LYS A 55 1.29 -23.03 9.40
C LYS A 55 1.31 -21.97 10.52
N ARG A 56 0.15 -21.33 10.77
CA ARG A 56 -0.04 -20.29 11.80
C ARG A 56 0.87 -19.06 11.65
N GLY A 57 1.05 -18.57 10.42
CA GLY A 57 1.83 -17.36 10.15
C GLY A 57 3.33 -17.62 9.94
N ALA A 58 3.73 -18.87 9.66
CA ALA A 58 5.12 -19.23 9.42
C ALA A 58 5.76 -18.40 8.29
N VAL A 59 5.01 -18.12 7.22
CA VAL A 59 5.45 -17.27 6.10
C VAL A 59 5.83 -15.88 6.59
N ILE A 60 4.93 -15.20 7.31
CA ILE A 60 5.17 -13.85 7.84
C ILE A 60 6.34 -13.87 8.83
N HIS A 61 6.42 -14.85 9.73
CA HIS A 61 7.53 -14.94 10.67
C HIS A 61 8.88 -15.10 9.97
N LYS A 62 8.96 -15.92 8.91
CA LYS A 62 10.20 -16.10 8.15
C LYS A 62 10.60 -14.84 7.38
N ILE A 63 9.65 -14.14 6.76
CA ILE A 63 9.88 -12.86 6.09
C ILE A 63 10.41 -11.81 7.09
N LEU A 64 9.78 -11.69 8.25
CA LEU A 64 10.25 -10.77 9.31
C LEU A 64 11.64 -11.15 9.82
N GLN A 65 11.95 -12.44 9.92
CA GLN A 65 13.29 -12.91 10.28
C GLN A 65 14.32 -12.51 9.21
N GLN A 66 14.02 -12.70 7.92
CA GLN A 66 14.89 -12.30 6.81
C GLN A 66 15.16 -10.78 6.82
N MET A 67 14.13 -9.97 7.07
CA MET A 67 14.24 -8.50 7.16
C MET A 67 15.16 -8.04 8.30
N ARG A 68 15.30 -8.82 9.38
CA ARG A 68 16.19 -8.52 10.52
C ARG A 68 17.66 -8.85 10.26
N ARG A 69 17.96 -9.82 9.38
CA ARG A 69 19.32 -10.40 9.22
C ARG A 69 20.30 -9.50 8.47
N ALA A 70 19.85 -8.36 7.94
CA ALA A 70 20.63 -7.53 7.01
C ALA A 70 21.13 -6.23 7.65
N PRO A 71 22.34 -6.21 8.25
CA PRO A 71 22.96 -4.95 8.65
C PRO A 71 23.21 -4.05 7.41
N PRO A 72 23.38 -2.73 7.59
CA PRO A 72 23.64 -1.80 6.48
C PRO A 72 24.84 -2.21 5.60
N ASN A 73 25.86 -2.82 6.20
CA ASN A 73 27.08 -3.28 5.53
C ASN A 73 27.03 -4.75 5.07
N ALA A 74 25.84 -5.35 5.02
CA ALA A 74 25.70 -6.74 4.60
C ALA A 74 26.14 -6.96 3.14
N ALA A 75 26.57 -8.19 2.84
CA ALA A 75 26.85 -8.63 1.49
C ALA A 75 25.66 -8.38 0.56
N THR A 76 25.94 -8.19 -0.74
CA THR A 76 24.92 -7.84 -1.75
C THR A 76 23.73 -8.80 -1.74
N GLU A 77 23.97 -10.10 -1.59
CA GLU A 77 22.92 -11.12 -1.53
C GLU A 77 21.97 -10.94 -0.34
N ILE A 78 22.51 -10.57 0.82
CA ILE A 78 21.70 -10.30 2.01
C ILE A 78 20.86 -9.03 1.81
N ARG A 79 21.40 -8.02 1.11
CA ARG A 79 20.63 -6.82 0.74
C ARG A 79 19.51 -7.14 -0.24
N LYS A 80 19.77 -7.95 -1.28
CA LYS A 80 18.73 -8.45 -2.21
C LYS A 80 17.63 -9.16 -1.43
N LEU A 81 18.00 -10.11 -0.58
CA LEU A 81 17.06 -10.85 0.24
C LEU A 81 16.18 -9.90 1.07
N ARG A 82 16.78 -8.93 1.77
CA ARG A 82 16.03 -7.92 2.55
C ARG A 82 15.06 -7.11 1.69
N THR A 83 15.51 -6.62 0.54
CA THR A 83 14.67 -5.84 -0.38
C THR A 83 13.49 -6.67 -0.87
N TYR A 84 13.73 -7.89 -1.34
CA TYR A 84 12.64 -8.77 -1.81
C TYR A 84 11.71 -9.20 -0.68
N SER A 85 12.21 -9.52 0.52
CA SER A 85 11.37 -9.79 1.69
C SER A 85 10.48 -8.58 2.03
N THR A 86 11.01 -7.36 1.88
CA THR A 86 10.24 -6.12 2.07
C THR A 86 9.14 -6.02 1.00
N THR A 87 9.47 -6.23 -0.27
CA THR A 87 8.50 -6.22 -1.38
C THR A 87 7.40 -7.25 -1.22
N VAL A 88 7.74 -8.49 -0.82
CA VAL A 88 6.75 -9.52 -0.47
C VAL A 88 5.83 -9.00 0.61
N LEU A 89 6.40 -8.48 1.71
CA LEU A 89 5.60 -8.03 2.84
C LEU A 89 4.66 -6.89 2.45
N VAL A 90 5.12 -5.95 1.59
CA VAL A 90 4.30 -4.90 1.00
C VAL A 90 3.13 -5.50 0.22
N ALA A 91 3.39 -6.43 -0.69
CA ALA A 91 2.34 -7.05 -1.50
C ALA A 91 1.32 -7.82 -0.63
N LEU A 92 1.80 -8.56 0.38
CA LEU A 92 0.93 -9.26 1.32
C LEU A 92 0.10 -8.28 2.18
N SER A 93 0.66 -7.13 2.53
CA SER A 93 -0.02 -6.09 3.33
C SER A 93 -1.19 -5.41 2.61
N GLU A 94 -1.37 -5.65 1.31
CA GLU A 94 -2.56 -5.20 0.61
C GLU A 94 -3.84 -5.79 1.19
N ASN A 95 -3.75 -6.96 1.85
CA ASN A 95 -4.86 -7.50 2.61
C ASN A 95 -4.84 -6.98 4.05
N GLN A 96 -5.98 -6.42 4.49
CA GLN A 96 -6.08 -5.74 5.78
C GLN A 96 -5.78 -6.68 6.95
N ALA A 97 -6.19 -7.94 6.85
CA ALA A 97 -5.92 -8.93 7.90
C ALA A 97 -4.42 -9.20 8.05
N VAL A 98 -3.70 -9.26 6.92
CA VAL A 98 -2.25 -9.43 6.91
C VAL A 98 -1.56 -8.22 7.50
N ALA A 99 -1.93 -7.02 7.05
CA ALA A 99 -1.36 -5.78 7.58
C ALA A 99 -1.54 -5.73 9.10
N GLN A 100 -2.78 -5.88 9.60
CA GLN A 100 -3.09 -5.88 11.02
C GLN A 100 -2.33 -6.95 11.82
N TYR A 101 -2.16 -8.16 11.27
CA TYR A 101 -1.38 -9.20 11.92
C TYR A 101 0.09 -8.81 12.09
N CYS A 102 0.70 -8.26 11.04
CA CYS A 102 2.10 -7.89 11.03
C CYS A 102 2.43 -6.78 12.04
N VAL A 103 1.53 -5.82 12.23
CA VAL A 103 1.72 -4.67 13.14
C VAL A 103 0.93 -4.76 14.44
N ARG A 104 0.51 -5.97 14.83
CA ARG A 104 -0.20 -6.23 16.09
C ARG A 104 0.69 -6.09 17.32
N GLU A 105 1.94 -6.55 17.21
CA GLU A 105 2.90 -6.55 18.30
C GLU A 105 3.93 -5.44 18.07
N GLU A 106 4.18 -4.60 19.07
CA GLU A 106 5.03 -3.42 18.92
C GLU A 106 6.43 -3.74 18.39
N HIS A 107 7.05 -4.82 18.87
CA HIS A 107 8.39 -5.21 18.41
C HIS A 107 8.40 -5.65 16.93
N LYS A 108 7.32 -6.27 16.42
CA LYS A 108 7.17 -6.60 14.99
C LYS A 108 7.00 -5.31 14.19
N THR A 109 6.15 -4.40 14.67
CA THR A 109 5.92 -3.08 14.09
C THR A 109 7.22 -2.29 13.91
N ARG A 110 8.06 -2.22 14.95
CA ARG A 110 9.39 -1.56 14.90
C ARG A 110 10.30 -2.15 13.82
N VAL A 111 10.33 -3.49 13.72
CA VAL A 111 11.14 -4.19 12.71
C VAL A 111 10.65 -3.87 11.30
N ILE A 112 9.33 -3.89 11.08
CA ILE A 112 8.74 -3.61 9.77
C ILE A 112 9.00 -2.16 9.36
N ALA A 113 8.70 -1.21 10.24
CA ALA A 113 8.87 0.22 9.97
C ALA A 113 10.33 0.54 9.60
N ARG A 114 11.28 0.02 10.38
CA ARG A 114 12.72 0.24 10.12
C ARG A 114 13.18 -0.45 8.85
N ALA A 115 12.73 -1.67 8.58
CA ALA A 115 13.11 -2.36 7.36
C ALA A 115 12.53 -1.71 6.10
N LEU A 116 11.29 -1.23 6.13
CA LEU A 116 10.72 -0.45 5.02
C LEU A 116 11.51 0.84 4.78
N LEU A 117 11.83 1.58 5.84
CA LEU A 117 12.58 2.83 5.74
C LEU A 117 14.01 2.63 5.26
N ASP A 118 14.73 1.66 5.81
CA ASP A 118 16.09 1.32 5.37
C ASP A 118 16.09 0.87 3.91
N SER A 119 15.18 -0.03 3.51
CA SER A 119 15.04 -0.49 2.12
C SER A 119 14.72 0.68 1.18
N HIS A 120 13.78 1.56 1.56
CA HIS A 120 13.44 2.73 0.76
C HIS A 120 14.63 3.70 0.63
N THR A 121 15.35 3.98 1.71
CA THR A 121 16.55 4.83 1.71
C THR A 121 17.64 4.26 0.81
N ILE A 122 17.89 2.95 0.88
CA ILE A 122 18.86 2.27 0.01
C ILE A 122 18.47 2.42 -1.46
N LEU A 123 17.19 2.21 -1.79
CA LEU A 123 16.69 2.37 -3.16
C LEU A 123 16.86 3.81 -3.65
N MET A 124 16.52 4.80 -2.83
CA MET A 124 16.66 6.22 -3.19
C MET A 124 18.13 6.65 -3.41
N ASN A 125 19.09 5.99 -2.79
CA ASN A 125 20.51 6.24 -3.04
C ASN A 125 21.01 5.64 -4.38
N VAL A 126 20.35 4.59 -4.89
CA VAL A 126 20.76 3.89 -6.13
C VAL A 126 20.02 4.43 -7.36
N VAL A 127 18.76 4.85 -7.18
CA VAL A 127 17.88 5.30 -8.28
C VAL A 127 18.50 6.41 -9.14
N PRO A 128 19.10 7.50 -8.61
CA PRO A 128 19.64 8.57 -9.44
C PRO A 128 20.73 8.10 -10.41
N ASP A 129 21.62 7.21 -9.97
CA ASP A 129 22.69 6.68 -10.83
C ASP A 129 22.14 5.69 -11.86
N GLN A 130 21.14 4.87 -11.48
CA GLN A 130 20.43 3.99 -12.40
C GLN A 130 19.76 4.79 -13.54
N LEU A 131 19.01 5.84 -13.19
CA LEU A 131 18.25 6.62 -14.17
C LEU A 131 19.15 7.38 -15.15
N ARG A 132 20.36 7.77 -14.71
CA ARG A 132 21.39 8.43 -15.52
C ARG A 132 22.20 7.48 -16.40
N GLY A 133 21.94 6.17 -16.35
CA GLY A 133 22.69 5.18 -17.14
C GLY A 133 24.16 5.06 -16.73
N LYS A 134 24.54 5.54 -15.54
CA LYS A 134 25.89 5.30 -15.02
C LYS A 134 25.96 3.81 -14.67
N ARG A 135 26.88 3.06 -15.30
CA ARG A 135 27.14 1.62 -15.07
C ARG A 135 27.71 1.30 -13.67
N TYR A 136 27.22 1.95 -12.63
CA TYR A 136 27.62 1.69 -11.24
C TYR A 136 26.55 0.87 -10.49
N ILE A 137 25.85 0.00 -11.20
CA ILE A 137 25.12 -1.09 -10.57
C ILE A 137 25.94 -2.32 -10.87
N PRO A 138 26.59 -2.93 -9.85
CA PRO A 138 27.39 -4.13 -10.06
C PRO A 138 26.60 -5.16 -10.87
N ASP A 139 27.19 -5.64 -11.98
CA ASP A 139 26.56 -6.49 -13.00
C ASP A 139 25.84 -7.73 -12.43
N HIS A 140 26.18 -8.16 -11.21
CA HIS A 140 25.55 -9.28 -10.51
C HIS A 140 24.18 -8.98 -9.87
N LEU A 141 23.63 -7.78 -10.03
CA LEU A 141 22.31 -7.41 -9.49
C LEU A 141 21.16 -7.58 -10.50
N VAL A 142 21.47 -7.80 -11.78
CA VAL A 142 20.56 -7.54 -12.89
C VAL A 142 20.78 -8.60 -13.99
N GLU A 143 19.99 -9.67 -13.98
CA GLU A 143 20.11 -10.81 -14.91
C GLU A 143 18.93 -10.91 -15.92
N ASP A 144 18.32 -9.79 -16.36
CA ASP A 144 17.32 -9.84 -17.43
C ASP A 144 17.83 -9.16 -18.72
N PRO A 145 18.22 -9.94 -19.75
CA PRO A 145 18.75 -9.41 -21.00
C PRO A 145 17.73 -8.64 -21.86
N SER A 146 16.48 -8.47 -21.41
CA SER A 146 15.41 -7.77 -22.16
C SER A 146 15.45 -6.22 -22.11
N GLY A 147 16.43 -5.61 -21.43
CA GLY A 147 16.96 -4.26 -21.72
C GLY A 147 16.12 -3.03 -21.33
N GLU A 148 14.81 -3.01 -21.52
CA GLU A 148 13.98 -1.80 -21.28
C GLU A 148 13.30 -1.79 -19.90
N GLY A 149 12.86 -2.95 -19.39
CA GLY A 149 12.16 -3.04 -18.11
C GLY A 149 13.06 -2.79 -16.89
N GLU A 150 14.37 -2.96 -17.04
CA GLU A 150 15.31 -2.93 -15.91
C GLU A 150 15.63 -1.51 -15.44
N ARG A 151 15.58 -0.52 -16.34
CA ARG A 151 15.95 0.89 -16.05
C ARG A 151 15.18 1.45 -14.85
N TYR A 152 13.95 1.00 -14.64
CA TYR A 152 13.08 1.52 -13.60
C TYR A 152 12.82 0.57 -12.44
N LYS A 153 13.51 -0.58 -12.39
CA LYS A 153 13.25 -1.62 -11.40
C LYS A 153 13.35 -1.11 -9.96
N TYR A 154 14.43 -0.40 -9.62
CA TYR A 154 14.62 0.11 -8.24
C TYR A 154 13.68 1.27 -7.92
N LEU A 155 13.39 2.12 -8.91
CA LEU A 155 12.40 3.19 -8.75
C LEU A 155 11.00 2.61 -8.48
N ASN A 156 10.58 1.61 -9.25
CA ASN A 156 9.32 0.93 -9.02
C ASN A 156 9.30 0.28 -7.62
N LEU A 157 10.37 -0.39 -7.19
CA LEU A 157 10.48 -0.93 -5.83
C LEU A 157 10.38 0.17 -4.74
N ALA A 158 10.95 1.35 -4.98
CA ALA A 158 10.86 2.47 -4.04
C ALA A 158 9.42 2.98 -3.91
N VAL A 159 8.71 3.08 -5.03
CA VAL A 159 7.29 3.42 -5.11
C VAL A 159 6.42 2.36 -4.42
N GLU A 160 6.74 1.09 -4.60
CA GLU A 160 6.07 -0.01 -3.89
C GLU A 160 6.28 0.06 -2.38
N ASN A 161 7.45 0.49 -1.89
CA ASN A 161 7.62 0.72 -0.44
C ASN A 161 6.68 1.81 0.11
N VAL A 162 6.33 2.82 -0.69
CA VAL A 162 5.31 3.82 -0.31
C VAL A 162 3.95 3.15 -0.08
N ARG A 163 3.56 2.21 -0.96
CA ARG A 163 2.36 1.38 -0.76
C ARG A 163 2.41 0.62 0.57
N GLY A 164 3.57 0.10 0.96
CA GLY A 164 3.81 -0.49 2.27
C GLY A 164 3.52 0.46 3.44
N PHE A 165 4.09 1.68 3.39
CA PHE A 165 3.82 2.70 4.39
C PHE A 165 2.34 3.04 4.50
N VAL A 166 1.63 3.14 3.36
CA VAL A 166 0.17 3.35 3.35
C VAL A 166 -0.56 2.23 4.09
N ASN A 167 -0.32 0.98 3.70
CA ASN A 167 -1.06 -0.18 4.22
C ASN A 167 -0.86 -0.33 5.73
N PHE A 168 0.38 -0.25 6.22
CA PHE A 168 0.66 -0.40 7.65
C PHE A 168 0.24 0.81 8.48
N SER A 169 0.40 2.03 7.96
CA SER A 169 -0.05 3.24 8.65
C SER A 169 -1.56 3.28 8.80
N ARG A 170 -2.31 2.74 7.83
CA ARG A 170 -3.77 2.57 7.96
C ARG A 170 -4.15 1.49 8.96
N ALA A 171 -3.41 0.38 8.96
CA ALA A 171 -3.73 -0.78 9.79
C ALA A 171 -3.41 -0.59 11.29
N SER A 172 -2.49 0.30 11.68
CA SER A 172 -2.06 0.41 13.07
C SER A 172 -1.61 1.81 13.49
N ARG A 173 -2.20 2.29 14.59
CA ARG A 173 -1.71 3.45 15.34
C ARG A 173 -0.27 3.25 15.82
N THR A 174 0.05 2.06 16.34
CA THR A 174 1.42 1.76 16.80
C THR A 174 2.43 1.91 15.67
N PHE A 175 2.08 1.54 14.44
CA PHE A 175 2.98 1.73 13.29
C PHE A 175 3.23 3.21 13.00
N ARG A 176 2.19 4.05 13.03
CA ARG A 176 2.34 5.50 12.87
C ARG A 176 3.22 6.11 13.96
N LEU A 177 3.02 5.73 15.22
CA LEU A 177 3.86 6.21 16.34
C LEU A 177 5.32 5.79 16.17
N VAL A 178 5.58 4.54 15.77
CA VAL A 178 6.93 4.07 15.48
C VAL A 178 7.56 4.85 14.31
N LEU A 179 6.80 5.15 13.24
CA LEU A 179 7.30 5.99 12.16
C LEU A 179 7.67 7.40 12.63
N GLN A 180 6.98 7.94 13.65
CA GLN A 180 7.31 9.25 14.22
C GLN A 180 8.66 9.28 14.92
N GLU A 181 9.04 8.16 15.53
CA GLU A 181 10.33 7.98 16.20
C GLU A 181 11.48 7.77 15.19
N LEU A 182 11.17 7.42 13.95
CA LEU A 182 12.16 7.23 12.90
C LEU A 182 12.35 8.54 12.10
N ASP A 183 13.58 9.01 12.02
CA ASP A 183 13.93 10.12 11.13
C ASP A 183 14.19 9.61 9.70
N GLY A 184 14.00 10.50 8.72
CA GLY A 184 14.36 10.23 7.33
C GLY A 184 13.21 9.82 6.41
N LEU A 185 12.01 9.49 6.93
CA LEU A 185 10.87 9.17 6.08
C LEU A 185 10.54 10.30 5.09
N PHE A 186 10.28 11.51 5.59
CA PHE A 186 9.90 12.65 4.75
C PHE A 186 11.00 13.06 3.75
N PRO A 187 12.29 13.20 4.16
CA PRO A 187 13.36 13.43 3.20
C PRO A 187 13.44 12.39 2.07
N ALA A 188 13.24 11.10 2.40
CA ALA A 188 13.27 10.04 1.39
C ALA A 188 12.05 10.10 0.45
N LEU A 189 10.86 10.41 0.99
CA LEU A 189 9.65 10.64 0.19
C LEU A 189 9.76 11.89 -0.70
N GLU A 190 10.32 13.00 -0.19
CA GLU A 190 10.61 14.22 -0.96
C GLU A 190 11.59 13.90 -2.10
N SER A 191 12.62 13.09 -1.83
CA SER A 191 13.58 12.65 -2.86
C SER A 191 12.89 11.86 -3.97
N LEU A 192 11.93 11.00 -3.66
CA LEU A 192 11.19 10.19 -4.64
C LEU A 192 10.41 11.06 -5.65
N VAL A 193 9.88 12.19 -5.18
CA VAL A 193 9.12 13.14 -6.02
C VAL A 193 9.97 14.31 -6.51
N ALA A 194 11.29 14.23 -6.37
CA ALA A 194 12.22 15.25 -6.84
C ALA A 194 12.26 15.27 -8.38
N ARG A 195 12.48 16.47 -8.96
CA ARG A 195 12.41 16.69 -10.42
C ARG A 195 13.39 15.80 -11.16
N GLU A 196 14.60 15.63 -10.62
CA GLU A 196 15.68 14.84 -11.20
C GLU A 196 15.31 13.36 -11.37
N ILE A 197 14.42 12.85 -10.52
CA ILE A 197 13.92 11.46 -10.60
C ILE A 197 12.72 11.41 -11.54
N THR A 198 11.79 12.35 -11.39
CA THR A 198 10.50 12.29 -12.08
C THR A 198 10.60 12.63 -13.57
N GLU A 199 11.55 13.46 -13.98
CA GLU A 199 11.84 13.76 -15.40
C GLU A 199 12.38 12.54 -16.16
N LEU A 200 12.99 11.59 -15.45
CA LEU A 200 13.57 10.39 -16.04
C LEU A 200 12.65 9.17 -15.90
N ALA A 201 11.57 9.26 -15.13
CA ALA A 201 10.67 8.13 -14.85
C ALA A 201 9.67 7.88 -15.99
N SER A 202 9.22 6.64 -16.13
CA SER A 202 8.11 6.33 -17.04
C SER A 202 6.78 6.86 -16.48
N THR A 203 5.84 7.17 -17.38
CA THR A 203 4.50 7.65 -17.03
C THR A 203 3.74 6.69 -16.08
N ASP A 204 3.91 5.37 -16.25
CA ASP A 204 3.30 4.37 -15.36
C ASP A 204 3.80 4.52 -13.91
N ILE A 205 5.10 4.73 -13.74
CA ILE A 205 5.72 4.89 -12.43
C ILE A 205 5.34 6.22 -11.80
N LEU A 206 5.26 7.30 -12.58
CA LEU A 206 4.76 8.58 -12.11
C LEU A 206 3.32 8.44 -11.60
N ARG A 207 2.45 7.74 -12.34
CA ARG A 207 1.06 7.46 -11.92
C ARG A 207 1.01 6.69 -10.60
N LYS A 208 1.79 5.61 -10.46
CA LYS A 208 1.89 4.85 -9.21
C LYS A 208 2.42 5.71 -8.05
N THR A 209 3.42 6.55 -8.33
CA THR A 209 4.02 7.47 -7.34
C THR A 209 2.96 8.42 -6.81
N VAL A 210 2.27 9.15 -7.70
CA VAL A 210 1.17 10.05 -7.34
C VAL A 210 0.10 9.32 -6.54
N LYS A 211 -0.36 8.15 -7.01
CA LYS A 211 -1.38 7.32 -6.36
C LYS A 211 -1.01 6.93 -4.93
N TYR A 212 0.19 6.38 -4.71
CA TYR A 212 0.58 5.91 -3.37
C TYR A 212 0.97 7.06 -2.45
N MET A 213 1.57 8.13 -2.98
CA MET A 213 1.91 9.32 -2.19
C MET A 213 0.67 10.06 -1.71
N HIS A 214 -0.33 10.27 -2.58
CA HIS A 214 -1.63 10.80 -2.16
C HIS A 214 -2.26 9.94 -1.07
N ARG A 215 -2.35 8.62 -1.27
CA ARG A 215 -2.92 7.71 -0.26
C ARG A 215 -2.19 7.76 1.09
N LEU A 216 -0.88 8.01 1.08
CA LEU A 216 -0.09 8.13 2.31
C LEU A 216 -0.41 9.45 3.02
N MET A 217 -0.48 10.53 2.27
CA MET A 217 -0.90 11.83 2.77
C MET A 217 -2.31 11.79 3.35
N ASP A 218 -3.25 11.17 2.65
CA ASP A 218 -4.61 10.96 3.11
C ASP A 218 -4.64 10.23 4.44
N THR A 219 -3.79 9.20 4.57
CA THR A 219 -3.64 8.44 5.80
C THR A 219 -3.19 9.34 6.95
N PHE A 220 -2.17 10.17 6.75
CA PHE A 220 -1.71 11.09 7.79
C PHE A 220 -2.69 12.22 8.09
N ALA A 221 -3.45 12.70 7.10
CA ALA A 221 -4.48 13.72 7.28
C ALA A 221 -5.71 13.15 8.02
N LEU A 222 -6.01 11.87 7.85
CA LEU A 222 -7.15 11.21 8.47
C LEU A 222 -6.92 10.86 9.95
N PHE A 223 -5.69 10.46 10.32
CA PHE A 223 -5.38 10.03 11.69
C PHE A 223 -4.76 11.16 12.52
N GLU A 224 -5.48 11.63 13.54
CA GLU A 224 -5.08 12.72 14.44
C GLU A 224 -3.70 12.52 15.07
N ASP A 225 -3.35 11.27 15.42
CA ASP A 225 -2.06 10.94 16.01
C ASP A 225 -0.87 11.17 15.06
N SER A 226 -1.09 11.36 13.76
CA SER A 226 -0.03 11.59 12.76
C SER A 226 -0.08 12.95 12.08
N GLN A 227 -1.20 13.70 12.17
CA GLN A 227 -1.39 14.96 11.45
C GLN A 227 -0.29 15.97 11.76
N GLN A 228 -0.10 16.26 13.05
CA GLN A 228 0.79 17.33 13.50
C GLN A 228 2.24 17.02 13.14
N TRP A 229 2.69 15.79 13.41
CA TRP A 229 4.02 15.32 13.03
C TRP A 229 4.26 15.39 11.51
N ALA A 230 3.31 14.92 10.70
CA ALA A 230 3.46 14.93 9.25
C ALA A 230 3.57 16.37 8.69
N LEU A 231 2.77 17.30 9.22
CA LEU A 231 2.87 18.72 8.87
C LEU A 231 4.21 19.33 9.29
N ASP A 232 4.72 18.99 10.47
CA ASP A 232 6.03 19.47 10.94
C ASP A 232 7.18 18.93 10.09
N LYS A 233 7.06 17.71 9.57
CA LYS A 233 8.10 17.04 8.79
C LYS A 233 8.06 17.34 7.28
N GLY A 234 7.09 18.11 6.78
CA GLY A 234 7.09 18.60 5.39
C GLY A 234 6.02 18.01 4.48
N MET A 235 4.92 17.45 5.01
CA MET A 235 3.84 16.91 4.19
C MET A 235 3.30 17.89 3.15
N ILE A 236 3.23 19.20 3.44
CA ILE A 236 2.74 20.21 2.49
C ILE A 236 3.66 20.35 1.27
N ARG A 237 4.99 20.28 1.46
CA ARG A 237 5.94 20.31 0.33
C ARG A 237 5.85 19.07 -0.54
N ILE A 238 5.66 17.90 0.08
CA ILE A 238 5.37 16.66 -0.65
C ILE A 238 4.06 16.83 -1.46
N HIS A 239 3.01 17.42 -0.88
CA HIS A 239 1.78 17.71 -1.61
C HIS A 239 2.04 18.58 -2.84
N ALA A 240 2.79 19.67 -2.66
CA ALA A 240 3.13 20.58 -3.75
C ALA A 240 3.86 19.85 -4.87
N ALA A 241 4.83 18.99 -4.52
CA ALA A 241 5.55 18.17 -5.49
C ALA A 241 4.62 17.20 -6.23
N ILE A 242 3.64 16.59 -5.56
CA ILE A 242 2.65 15.73 -6.22
C ILE A 242 1.76 16.53 -7.18
N GLN A 243 1.31 17.74 -6.79
CA GLN A 243 0.54 18.62 -7.68
C GLN A 243 1.33 18.96 -8.96
N ARG A 244 2.63 19.18 -8.85
CA ARG A 244 3.50 19.34 -10.02
C ARG A 244 3.48 18.11 -10.93
N LEU A 245 3.57 16.91 -10.36
CA LEU A 245 3.55 15.66 -11.14
C LEU A 245 2.22 15.43 -11.83
N LEU A 246 1.11 15.82 -11.20
CA LEU A 246 -0.19 15.82 -11.86
C LEU A 246 -0.20 16.74 -13.08
N GLY A 247 0.56 17.84 -13.09
CA GLY A 247 0.67 18.74 -14.24
C GLY A 247 1.51 18.19 -15.41
N MET A 248 2.18 17.04 -15.25
CA MET A 248 3.00 16.44 -16.32
C MET A 248 2.13 15.69 -17.33
N GLU A 249 2.49 15.83 -18.61
CA GLU A 249 1.79 15.17 -19.73
C GLU A 249 1.78 13.64 -19.58
N GLY A 250 0.68 12.99 -19.94
CA GLY A 250 0.48 11.55 -19.81
C GLY A 250 0.14 11.03 -18.39
N VAL A 251 0.41 11.79 -17.32
CA VAL A 251 0.07 11.35 -15.95
C VAL A 251 -1.44 11.37 -15.73
N ILE A 252 -2.12 12.43 -16.19
CA ILE A 252 -3.58 12.55 -16.11
C ILE A 252 -4.29 11.76 -17.24
N GLU A 253 -3.76 11.83 -18.46
CA GLU A 253 -4.39 11.28 -19.67
C GLU A 253 -4.54 9.75 -19.65
N ALA A 254 -3.66 9.06 -18.94
CA ALA A 254 -3.76 7.61 -18.81
C ALA A 254 -4.80 7.15 -17.77
N ASP A 255 -5.36 8.09 -16.99
CA ASP A 255 -6.46 7.82 -16.06
C ASP A 255 -7.78 8.35 -16.65
N ASN A 256 -8.08 7.96 -17.90
CA ASN A 256 -9.32 8.33 -18.59
C ASN A 256 -10.58 7.98 -17.76
N ALA A 257 -10.51 6.92 -16.95
CA ALA A 257 -11.57 6.55 -16.03
C ALA A 257 -11.79 7.59 -14.92
N ALA A 258 -10.74 8.24 -14.42
CA ALA A 258 -10.87 9.36 -13.50
C ALA A 258 -11.44 10.59 -14.23
N VAL A 259 -10.88 10.96 -15.38
CA VAL A 259 -11.29 12.14 -16.16
C VAL A 259 -12.78 12.10 -16.52
N GLU A 260 -13.26 10.98 -17.05
CA GLU A 260 -14.68 10.77 -17.39
C GLU A 260 -15.58 10.75 -16.15
N MET A 261 -15.11 10.18 -15.03
CA MET A 261 -15.95 9.98 -13.84
C MET A 261 -16.02 11.22 -12.92
N PHE A 262 -15.06 12.13 -13.02
CA PHE A 262 -15.01 13.37 -12.24
C PHE A 262 -15.69 14.56 -12.95
N ASN A 263 -16.11 14.43 -14.21
CA ASN A 263 -16.48 15.59 -15.03
C ASN A 263 -15.38 16.68 -14.98
N TYR A 264 -14.11 16.27 -14.86
CA TYR A 264 -13.01 17.24 -14.91
C TYR A 264 -13.10 17.93 -16.28
N PRO A 265 -13.00 19.26 -16.34
CA PRO A 265 -12.75 19.92 -17.61
C PRO A 265 -11.54 19.23 -18.23
N ASP A 266 -11.66 18.89 -19.51
CA ASP A 266 -10.66 18.20 -20.33
C ASP A 266 -9.24 18.40 -19.74
N PRO A 267 -8.54 17.32 -19.35
CA PRO A 267 -7.24 17.43 -18.69
C PRO A 267 -6.18 18.11 -19.57
N THR A 268 -6.43 18.16 -20.89
CA THR A 268 -5.62 18.92 -21.85
C THR A 268 -5.98 20.41 -21.89
N SER A 269 -7.12 20.80 -21.31
CA SER A 269 -7.55 22.20 -21.26
C SER A 269 -6.57 23.07 -20.49
N VAL A 270 -6.37 24.28 -21.02
CA VAL A 270 -5.50 25.31 -20.41
C VAL A 270 -5.95 25.63 -18.98
N ALA A 271 -7.26 25.63 -18.72
CA ALA A 271 -7.81 25.94 -17.40
C ALA A 271 -7.43 24.87 -16.36
N THR A 272 -7.55 23.58 -16.69
CA THR A 272 -7.15 22.48 -15.80
C THR A 272 -5.65 22.50 -15.53
N ARG A 273 -4.82 22.68 -16.56
CA ARG A 273 -3.36 22.81 -16.40
C ARG A 273 -2.98 24.02 -15.54
N TRP A 274 -3.64 25.16 -15.74
CA TRP A 274 -3.43 26.35 -14.92
C TRP A 274 -3.83 26.14 -13.45
N TYR A 275 -4.95 25.46 -13.21
CA TYR A 275 -5.39 25.13 -11.85
C TYR A 275 -4.38 24.23 -11.12
N ILE A 276 -3.88 23.19 -11.80
CA ILE A 276 -2.88 22.27 -11.25
C ILE A 276 -1.54 22.99 -10.99
N ALA A 277 -1.07 23.79 -11.95
CA ALA A 277 0.16 24.56 -11.79
C ALA A 277 0.06 25.59 -10.66
N SER A 278 -1.11 26.20 -10.48
CA SER A 278 -1.38 27.11 -9.36
C SER A 278 -1.41 26.35 -8.02
N GLY A 279 -1.82 25.09 -8.03
CA GLY A 279 -1.85 24.22 -6.86
C GLY A 279 -0.47 24.01 -6.21
N GLU A 280 0.59 23.73 -7.00
CA GLU A 280 1.96 23.62 -6.47
C GLU A 280 2.37 24.91 -5.76
N LYS A 281 2.22 26.06 -6.43
CA LYS A 281 2.61 27.36 -5.88
C LYS A 281 1.83 27.70 -4.60
N MET A 282 0.51 27.55 -4.61
CA MET A 282 -0.33 27.84 -3.45
C MET A 282 0.08 27.01 -2.21
N LEU A 283 0.46 25.75 -2.40
CA LEU A 283 0.93 24.88 -1.33
C LEU A 283 2.31 25.28 -0.81
N LEU A 284 3.22 25.70 -1.69
CA LEU A 284 4.54 26.21 -1.29
C LEU A 284 4.43 27.53 -0.53
N ASP A 285 3.61 28.47 -1.01
CA ASP A 285 3.32 29.75 -0.34
C ASP A 285 2.71 29.50 1.05
N LEU A 286 1.84 28.48 1.18
CA LEU A 286 1.27 28.06 2.45
C LEU A 286 2.33 27.46 3.41
N ASP A 287 3.21 26.58 2.94
CA ASP A 287 4.31 26.03 3.75
C ASP A 287 5.25 27.13 4.25
N GLU A 288 5.63 28.07 3.36
CA GLU A 288 6.43 29.24 3.69
C GLU A 288 5.74 30.11 4.75
N LYS A 289 4.47 30.47 4.55
CA LYS A 289 3.69 31.25 5.52
C LYS A 289 3.61 30.57 6.89
N ILE A 290 3.46 29.25 6.95
CA ILE A 290 3.49 28.48 8.20
C ILE A 290 4.87 28.58 8.88
N ARG A 291 5.96 28.51 8.10
CA ARG A 291 7.33 28.63 8.63
C ARG A 291 7.64 30.04 9.14
N GLU A 292 7.21 31.07 8.43
CA GLU A 292 7.37 32.48 8.85
C GLU A 292 6.53 32.81 10.08
N SER A 293 5.35 32.18 10.21
CA SER A 293 4.44 32.38 11.34
C SER A 293 4.84 31.63 12.62
N ARG A 294 6.05 31.04 12.72
CA ARG A 294 6.50 30.24 13.88
C ARG A 294 6.38 30.96 15.23
N GLY A 295 6.46 32.29 15.25
CA GLY A 295 6.23 33.11 16.45
C GLY A 295 4.75 33.25 16.86
N ASN A 296 3.80 33.00 15.94
CA ASN A 296 2.36 33.11 16.16
C ASN A 296 1.70 31.73 16.12
N ARG A 297 1.66 31.06 17.29
CA ARG A 297 1.08 29.72 17.44
C ARG A 297 -0.37 29.61 16.98
N ARG A 298 -1.18 30.68 17.14
CA ARG A 298 -2.59 30.69 16.74
C ARG A 298 -2.72 30.66 15.21
N GLU A 299 -1.93 31.47 14.52
CA GLU A 299 -1.92 31.52 13.06
C GLU A 299 -1.43 30.20 12.46
N VAL A 300 -0.34 29.62 12.99
CA VAL A 300 0.16 28.31 12.55
C VAL A 300 -0.91 27.23 12.71
N LYS A 301 -1.60 27.20 13.85
CA LYS A 301 -2.69 26.24 14.09
C LYS A 301 -3.83 26.44 13.09
N ARG A 302 -4.26 27.69 12.85
CA ARG A 302 -5.33 28.03 11.90
C ARG A 302 -5.00 27.55 10.49
N LEU A 303 -3.83 27.93 9.97
CA LEU A 303 -3.39 27.55 8.61
C LEU A 303 -3.28 26.04 8.44
N ARG A 304 -2.78 25.32 9.46
CA ARG A 304 -2.69 23.85 9.45
C ARG A 304 -4.07 23.19 9.46
N THR A 305 -5.00 23.71 10.26
CA THR A 305 -6.38 23.24 10.27
C THR A 305 -7.06 23.47 8.93
N GLU A 306 -6.93 24.67 8.34
CA GLU A 306 -7.47 24.98 7.01
C GLU A 306 -6.94 24.03 5.93
N TYR A 307 -5.64 23.75 5.94
CA TYR A 307 -5.03 22.76 5.06
C TYR A 307 -5.63 21.35 5.25
N LEU A 308 -5.71 20.87 6.50
CA LEU A 308 -6.23 19.53 6.79
C LEU A 308 -7.69 19.39 6.40
N GLU A 309 -8.51 20.42 6.65
CA GLU A 309 -9.92 20.43 6.24
C GLU A 309 -10.05 20.45 4.72
N SER A 310 -9.18 21.17 4.00
CA SER A 310 -9.13 21.12 2.53
C SER A 310 -8.79 19.71 2.01
N VAL A 311 -7.79 19.03 2.60
CA VAL A 311 -7.44 17.65 2.23
C VAL A 311 -8.60 16.68 2.53
N LYS A 312 -9.26 16.79 3.69
CA LYS A 312 -10.42 15.96 4.05
C LYS A 312 -11.63 16.23 3.15
N ALA A 313 -11.85 17.48 2.76
CA ALA A 313 -12.90 17.85 1.81
C ALA A 313 -12.60 17.22 0.44
N HIS A 314 -11.35 17.30 -0.02
CA HIS A 314 -10.92 16.62 -1.24
C HIS A 314 -11.12 15.10 -1.16
N LEU A 315 -10.78 14.47 -0.03
CA LEU A 315 -11.03 13.05 0.21
C LEU A 315 -12.50 12.65 0.19
N THR A 316 -13.37 13.52 0.69
CA THR A 316 -14.81 13.26 0.70
C THR A 316 -15.40 13.45 -0.70
N ALA A 317 -14.95 14.48 -1.42
CA ALA A 317 -15.38 14.77 -2.78
C ALA A 317 -14.88 13.72 -3.78
N THR A 318 -13.63 13.28 -3.64
CA THR A 318 -13.04 12.27 -4.53
C THR A 318 -13.22 10.84 -4.05
N GLY A 319 -13.53 10.59 -2.78
CA GLY A 319 -13.72 9.27 -2.19
C GLY A 319 -14.55 8.27 -3.02
N PRO A 320 -15.75 8.62 -3.54
CA PRO A 320 -16.52 7.74 -4.44
C PRO A 320 -15.74 7.34 -5.70
N VAL A 321 -15.08 8.32 -6.31
CA VAL A 321 -14.47 8.20 -7.63
C VAL A 321 -13.06 7.61 -7.54
N ALA A 322 -12.22 8.14 -6.64
CA ALA A 322 -10.94 7.56 -6.26
C ALA A 322 -11.13 6.14 -5.76
N GLY A 323 -12.21 5.84 -5.06
CA GLY A 323 -12.55 4.49 -4.66
C GLY A 323 -12.87 3.56 -5.84
N ALA A 324 -13.65 4.01 -6.82
CA ALA A 324 -13.93 3.24 -8.03
C ALA A 324 -12.67 3.03 -8.90
N ALA A 325 -11.88 4.09 -9.15
CA ALA A 325 -10.61 4.03 -9.89
C ALA A 325 -9.53 3.17 -9.19
N ASN A 326 -9.63 3.02 -7.87
CA ASN A 326 -8.74 2.18 -7.08
C ASN A 326 -9.25 0.75 -6.90
N GLY A 327 -10.30 0.36 -7.63
CA GLY A 327 -10.95 -0.94 -7.52
C GLY A 327 -11.58 -1.20 -6.15
N LEU A 328 -11.65 -0.21 -5.24
CA LEU A 328 -12.23 -0.32 -3.90
C LEU A 328 -13.75 -0.45 -3.94
N PHE A 329 -14.38 0.10 -4.98
CA PHE A 329 -15.82 0.05 -5.22
C PHE A 329 -16.07 -0.68 -6.54
N SER A 330 -16.65 -1.88 -6.45
CA SER A 330 -17.11 -2.62 -7.63
C SER A 330 -18.58 -2.28 -7.86
N GLY A 331 -18.89 -1.41 -8.83
CA GLY A 331 -20.27 -1.14 -9.26
C GLY A 331 -20.53 0.30 -9.71
N ALA A 332 -21.36 0.44 -10.74
CA ALA A 332 -21.79 1.66 -11.43
C ALA A 332 -22.23 2.83 -10.52
N PRO A 333 -22.25 4.09 -11.03
CA PRO A 333 -22.63 5.32 -10.30
C PRO A 333 -24.04 5.37 -9.67
N ASN A 334 -24.83 4.30 -9.74
CA ASN A 334 -26.16 4.18 -9.12
C ASN A 334 -26.14 3.36 -7.82
N GLN A 335 -25.05 3.43 -7.03
CA GLN A 335 -25.06 2.80 -5.70
C GLN A 335 -25.99 3.57 -4.76
N ASP A 336 -26.81 2.83 -4.01
CA ASP A 336 -27.63 3.37 -2.92
C ASP A 336 -26.77 4.21 -1.94
N PRO A 337 -27.19 5.44 -1.59
CA PRO A 337 -26.50 6.32 -0.64
C PRO A 337 -26.07 5.63 0.67
N GLN A 338 -26.81 4.61 1.13
CA GLN A 338 -26.45 3.86 2.33
C GLN A 338 -25.23 2.95 2.12
N THR A 339 -25.10 2.33 0.94
CA THR A 339 -23.94 1.53 0.55
C THR A 339 -22.70 2.42 0.37
N PHE A 340 -22.91 3.61 -0.21
CA PHE A 340 -21.89 4.63 -0.34
C PHE A 340 -21.38 5.12 1.03
N ALA A 341 -22.27 5.48 1.95
CA ALA A 341 -21.91 5.90 3.30
C ALA A 341 -21.16 4.80 4.07
N LYS A 342 -21.58 3.53 3.93
CA LYS A 342 -20.88 2.37 4.50
C LYS A 342 -19.47 2.23 3.93
N SER A 343 -19.30 2.41 2.63
CA SER A 343 -17.99 2.29 1.98
C SER A 343 -17.06 3.46 2.33
N LEU A 344 -17.57 4.68 2.42
CA LEU A 344 -16.84 5.86 2.94
C LEU A 344 -16.40 5.65 4.39
N THR A 345 -17.33 5.23 5.26
CA THR A 345 -17.00 4.91 6.67
C THR A 345 -15.95 3.82 6.75
N ALA A 346 -16.05 2.82 5.87
CA ALA A 346 -15.12 1.73 5.86
C ALA A 346 -13.75 2.09 5.25
N TRP A 347 -13.71 3.00 4.29
CA TRP A 347 -12.50 3.61 3.77
C TRP A 347 -11.82 4.44 4.87
N ALA A 348 -12.60 5.27 5.57
CA ALA A 348 -12.15 6.05 6.73
C ALA A 348 -11.67 5.16 7.90
N SER A 349 -12.14 3.91 8.00
CA SER A 349 -11.61 2.94 8.96
C SER A 349 -10.26 2.30 8.56
N GLY A 350 -9.61 2.75 7.48
CA GLY A 350 -8.27 2.29 7.08
C GLY A 350 -8.26 1.00 6.26
N ARG A 351 -9.24 0.79 5.37
CA ARG A 351 -9.23 -0.36 4.45
C ARG A 351 -8.05 -0.31 3.46
N THR A 352 -7.48 -1.48 3.20
CA THR A 352 -6.41 -1.73 2.24
C THR A 352 -6.97 -2.21 0.89
N GLY A 353 -6.12 -2.39 -0.12
CA GLY A 353 -6.54 -2.73 -1.49
C GLY A 353 -7.28 -4.06 -1.65
N ALA A 354 -6.90 -5.09 -0.89
CA ALA A 354 -7.51 -6.42 -0.91
C ALA A 354 -8.46 -6.61 0.28
N PRO A 355 -9.78 -6.83 0.05
CA PRO A 355 -10.74 -7.00 1.14
C PRO A 355 -10.49 -8.26 1.96
N ILE A 356 -11.00 -8.28 3.20
CA ILE A 356 -11.10 -9.52 3.98
C ILE A 356 -12.22 -10.36 3.35
N VAL A 357 -11.89 -11.55 2.87
CA VAL A 357 -12.84 -12.52 2.32
C VAL A 357 -12.92 -13.77 3.19
N CYS A 358 -13.91 -14.61 2.89
CA CYS A 358 -14.04 -15.91 3.51
C CYS A 358 -12.95 -16.85 2.96
N SER A 359 -12.24 -17.54 3.84
CA SER A 359 -11.15 -18.48 3.48
C SER A 359 -11.63 -19.78 2.80
N TRP A 360 -12.90 -19.94 2.44
CA TRP A 360 -13.39 -21.10 1.70
C TRP A 360 -13.55 -20.70 0.25
N GLU A 361 -12.93 -21.47 -0.65
CA GLU A 361 -12.82 -21.09 -2.06
C GLU A 361 -14.18 -21.00 -2.77
N LEU A 362 -15.15 -21.83 -2.35
CA LEU A 362 -16.52 -21.86 -2.88
C LEU A 362 -17.49 -20.95 -2.11
N CYS A 363 -16.99 -20.09 -1.21
CA CYS A 363 -17.86 -19.15 -0.50
C CYS A 363 -18.24 -17.98 -1.42
N GLU A 364 -19.54 -17.86 -1.71
CA GLU A 364 -20.12 -16.79 -2.55
C GLU A 364 -20.52 -15.54 -1.76
N THR A 365 -20.30 -15.50 -0.44
CA THR A 365 -20.67 -14.33 0.40
C THR A 365 -19.89 -13.07 0.05
N GLY A 366 -18.81 -13.19 -0.72
CA GLY A 366 -17.94 -12.08 -1.09
C GLY A 366 -17.08 -11.60 0.07
N SER A 367 -16.85 -10.29 0.11
CA SER A 367 -16.07 -9.63 1.15
C SER A 367 -16.88 -9.37 2.43
N VAL A 368 -16.18 -8.99 3.52
CA VAL A 368 -16.82 -8.47 4.75
C VAL A 368 -17.76 -7.28 4.46
N VAL A 369 -17.48 -6.52 3.40
CA VAL A 369 -18.29 -5.37 2.97
C VAL A 369 -19.62 -5.85 2.42
N ASP A 370 -19.55 -6.77 1.47
CA ASP A 370 -20.70 -7.33 0.77
C ASP A 370 -21.59 -8.09 1.77
N ALA A 371 -20.97 -8.75 2.74
CA ALA A 371 -21.65 -9.43 3.84
C ALA A 371 -22.37 -8.47 4.81
N GLY A 372 -21.99 -7.19 4.83
CA GLY A 372 -22.49 -6.18 5.77
C GLY A 372 -22.16 -6.45 7.24
N ARG A 373 -21.26 -7.40 7.54
CA ARG A 373 -20.95 -7.85 8.91
C ARG A 373 -19.54 -8.43 9.02
N PRO A 374 -18.89 -8.33 10.20
CA PRO A 374 -17.55 -8.87 10.39
C PRO A 374 -17.53 -10.40 10.29
N PHE A 375 -16.49 -10.93 9.65
CA PHE A 375 -16.20 -12.36 9.66
C PHE A 375 -15.58 -12.78 10.99
N SER A 376 -15.85 -14.01 11.38
CA SER A 376 -15.26 -14.61 12.59
C SER A 376 -13.91 -15.22 12.25
N LYS A 377 -13.01 -15.27 13.25
CA LYS A 377 -11.66 -15.83 13.10
C LYS A 377 -11.60 -17.27 13.63
N CYS A 378 -10.78 -18.12 13.02
CA CYS A 378 -10.54 -19.49 13.46
C CYS A 378 -10.08 -19.49 14.92
N SER A 379 -10.78 -20.20 15.80
CA SER A 379 -10.45 -20.24 17.24
C SER A 379 -9.09 -20.87 17.53
N SER A 380 -8.55 -21.68 16.61
CA SER A 380 -7.27 -22.35 16.79
C SER A 380 -6.08 -21.51 16.33
N CYS A 381 -6.11 -20.92 15.14
CA CYS A 381 -4.98 -20.11 14.64
C CYS A 381 -5.20 -18.60 14.77
N MET A 382 -6.44 -18.13 14.93
CA MET A 382 -6.85 -16.72 14.94
C MET A 382 -6.51 -15.94 13.66
N LEU A 383 -6.21 -16.64 12.55
CA LEU A 383 -5.77 -16.05 11.27
C LEU A 383 -6.75 -16.26 10.11
N ALA A 384 -7.40 -17.42 10.01
CA ALA A 384 -8.38 -17.68 8.96
C ALA A 384 -9.73 -17.03 9.29
N TYR A 385 -10.41 -16.51 8.27
CA TYR A 385 -11.69 -15.79 8.40
C TYR A 385 -12.82 -16.61 7.78
N TYR A 386 -13.97 -16.66 8.45
CA TYR A 386 -15.17 -17.36 7.97
C TYR A 386 -16.43 -16.52 8.17
N CYS A 387 -17.36 -16.64 7.22
CA CYS A 387 -18.65 -16.01 7.36
C CYS A 387 -19.47 -16.68 8.48
N ARG A 388 -20.02 -15.86 9.37
CA ARG A 388 -20.97 -16.32 10.40
C ARG A 388 -22.37 -16.04 9.85
N PHE A 389 -23.09 -17.05 9.38
CA PHE A 389 -24.51 -16.89 9.05
C PHE A 389 -25.35 -17.04 10.30
N LEU A 390 -26.20 -16.04 10.56
CA LEU A 390 -27.12 -16.02 11.70
C LEU A 390 -28.33 -16.95 11.50
N PHE A 391 -28.58 -17.42 10.27
CA PHE A 391 -29.57 -18.47 10.03
C PHE A 391 -28.95 -19.83 10.36
N LEU A 392 -29.47 -20.42 11.45
CA LEU A 392 -29.01 -21.55 12.26
C LEU A 392 -28.53 -22.84 11.56
N LEU A 393 -28.56 -22.94 10.24
CA LEU A 393 -28.23 -24.18 9.52
C LEU A 393 -26.91 -24.11 8.72
N ILE A 394 -26.48 -22.95 8.21
CA ILE A 394 -25.31 -22.88 7.32
C ILE A 394 -23.98 -22.76 8.11
N SER A 395 -23.98 -22.33 9.37
CA SER A 395 -22.74 -22.04 10.11
C SER A 395 -21.86 -23.27 10.37
N LYS A 396 -22.43 -24.43 10.71
CA LYS A 396 -21.62 -25.62 11.03
C LYS A 396 -21.15 -26.35 9.79
N GLU A 397 -21.96 -26.40 8.74
CA GLU A 397 -21.61 -27.04 7.48
C GLU A 397 -20.57 -26.23 6.71
N HIS A 398 -20.73 -24.91 6.63
CA HIS A 398 -19.73 -24.02 6.06
C HIS A 398 -18.39 -24.13 6.81
N GLN A 399 -18.42 -24.14 8.15
CA GLN A 399 -17.23 -24.37 8.96
C GLN A 399 -16.60 -25.75 8.71
N LYS A 400 -17.40 -26.82 8.55
CA LYS A 400 -16.90 -28.17 8.23
C LYS A 400 -16.22 -28.22 6.87
N LEU A 401 -16.73 -27.50 5.87
CA LEU A 401 -16.15 -27.43 4.53
C LEU A 401 -14.79 -26.74 4.55
N HIS A 402 -14.69 -25.61 5.27
CA HIS A 402 -13.41 -24.98 5.59
C HIS A 402 -12.43 -25.90 6.31
N TRP A 403 -12.96 -26.69 7.24
CA TRP A 403 -12.14 -27.47 8.15
C TRP A 403 -11.29 -28.51 7.39
N ARG A 404 -11.64 -28.92 6.17
CA ARG A 404 -10.81 -29.92 5.45
C ARG A 404 -9.46 -29.36 5.01
N SER A 405 -9.44 -28.20 4.34
CA SER A 405 -8.19 -27.59 3.84
C SER A 405 -7.41 -26.85 4.94
N HIS A 406 -8.09 -26.09 5.79
CA HIS A 406 -7.42 -25.30 6.83
C HIS A 406 -6.86 -26.16 7.98
N LYS A 407 -7.50 -27.30 8.31
CA LYS A 407 -7.12 -28.14 9.46
C LYS A 407 -5.70 -28.69 9.34
N LYS A 408 -5.28 -29.12 8.15
CA LYS A 408 -3.93 -29.67 7.92
C LYS A 408 -2.88 -28.68 8.44
N HIS A 409 -2.89 -27.47 7.90
CA HIS A 409 -1.95 -26.42 8.32
C HIS A 409 -2.16 -25.89 9.75
N CYS A 410 -3.40 -25.89 10.25
CA CYS A 410 -3.72 -25.40 11.58
C CYS A 410 -3.33 -26.39 12.70
N GLN A 411 -3.41 -27.70 12.44
CA GLN A 411 -3.15 -28.76 13.43
C GLN A 411 -1.69 -29.22 13.46
N ASP A 412 -0.97 -29.18 12.34
CA ASP A 412 0.44 -29.60 12.22
C ASP A 412 1.43 -28.77 13.07
N THR A 413 0.93 -27.76 13.79
CA THR A 413 1.71 -26.82 14.61
C THR A 413 1.25 -26.80 16.06
N LYS A 414 0.46 -27.79 16.52
CA LYS A 414 0.31 -27.99 17.97
C LYS A 414 1.68 -28.42 18.51
N PRO A 415 2.28 -27.64 19.43
CA PRO A 415 3.56 -28.01 20.04
C PRO A 415 3.44 -29.32 20.82
#